data_AF-A0A061NE40-F1
#
_entry.id   AF-A0A061NE40-F1
#
_cell.length_a   1.000
_cell.length_b   1.000
_cell.length_c   1.000
_cell.angle_alpha   90.00
_cell.angle_beta   90.00
_cell.angle_gamma   90.00
#
_symmetry.space_group_name_H-M   'P 1'
#
loop_
_entity.id
_entity.type
_entity.pdbx_description
1 polymer ?
#
loop_
_entity_poly.entity_id
_entity_poly.type
_entity_poly.pdbx_seq_one_letter_code
_entity_poly.pdbx_strand_id
1 'polypeptide(L)'
;MPSRQVAQFRNERLHYSQRFMAPVQTVIVSSRYFNYFPRKDLHLDAKNYSGDYKVDGDYWSTLRGHEIKNPLHQLQRCVTLLRQLLQSFGYTLPIESRLMFMNPEFMLYQAPPQLPAVFTSQLDRFLCTLNASTAPLSKSHHALAAKLTSEQLTTNPFALQQSYSYDQLRKGVVCLRCAKGVMKREHNHFTCASCGINETVHQSVTRTINEFMQLFPNKKLTTQIVFDWCAQQIGERSIRRFLTKNFIKKGSGTATYYEARDTTDSANER
;
A
#
# COMPACT_ATOMS: atom_id res chain seq x y z
N MET A 1 24.98 -19.15 24.73
CA MET A 1 24.37 -19.26 23.39
C MET A 1 22.96 -18.70 23.45
N PRO A 2 22.68 -17.51 22.90
CA PRO A 2 21.32 -16.99 22.84
C PRO A 2 20.72 -17.24 21.44
N SER A 3 19.67 -18.05 21.48
CA SER A 3 18.49 -18.12 20.61
C SER A 3 18.37 -17.08 19.48
N ARG A 4 18.45 -17.58 18.24
CA ARG A 4 17.99 -16.91 17.01
C ARG A 4 16.49 -16.59 17.10
N GLN A 5 16.12 -15.32 17.29
CA GLN A 5 14.79 -14.85 16.93
C GLN A 5 14.82 -14.41 15.46
N VAL A 6 14.25 -15.25 14.60
CA VAL A 6 13.93 -14.90 13.21
C VAL A 6 12.74 -13.95 13.27
N ALA A 7 12.99 -12.66 13.05
CA ALA A 7 11.91 -11.68 12.92
C ALA A 7 11.09 -12.01 11.67
N GLN A 8 9.88 -12.53 11.88
CA GLN A 8 8.90 -12.71 10.83
C GLN A 8 8.53 -11.35 10.23
N PHE A 9 8.90 -11.16 8.95
CA PHE A 9 8.43 -10.06 8.12
C PHE A 9 6.90 -10.12 8.01
N ARG A 10 6.20 -9.35 8.84
CA ARG A 10 4.79 -9.06 8.63
C ARG A 10 4.69 -8.07 7.47
N ASN A 11 4.15 -8.56 6.35
CA ASN A 11 3.66 -7.81 5.21
C ASN A 11 2.69 -6.69 5.67
N GLU A 12 3.19 -5.56 6.14
CA GLU A 12 2.43 -4.32 6.12
C GLU A 12 2.44 -3.82 4.67
N ARG A 13 1.47 -4.32 3.88
CA ARG A 13 1.16 -3.77 2.58
C ARG A 13 0.60 -2.36 2.81
N LEU A 14 1.08 -1.38 2.06
CA LEU A 14 0.34 -0.14 1.82
C LEU A 14 -1.09 -0.55 1.43
N HIS A 15 -2.05 -0.37 2.34
CA HIS A 15 -3.43 -0.75 2.15
C HIS A 15 -4.09 0.24 1.19
N TYR A 16 -3.77 0.13 -0.09
CA TYR A 16 -4.65 0.59 -1.15
C TYR A 16 -5.74 -0.49 -1.30
N SER A 17 -7.00 -0.06 -1.31
CA SER A 17 -8.11 -0.91 -1.70
C SER A 17 -7.76 -1.61 -3.02
N GLN A 18 -7.82 -2.94 -3.05
CA GLN A 18 -7.53 -3.72 -4.26
C GLN A 18 -8.61 -3.54 -5.34
N ARG A 19 -9.64 -2.72 -5.08
CA ARG A 19 -10.62 -2.26 -6.06
C ARG A 19 -10.12 -1.08 -6.90
N PHE A 20 -9.01 -0.45 -6.52
CA PHE A 20 -8.38 0.63 -7.27
C PHE A 20 -7.13 0.12 -7.98
N MET A 21 -7.22 -0.11 -9.29
CA MET A 21 -6.07 -0.05 -10.18
C MET A 21 -5.86 1.42 -10.57
N ALA A 22 -5.28 2.21 -9.67
CA ALA A 22 -4.78 3.54 -10.00
C ALA A 22 -3.26 3.58 -9.75
N PRO A 23 -2.46 4.17 -10.65
CA PRO A 23 -1.02 4.19 -10.53
C PRO A 23 -0.63 5.12 -9.38
N VAL A 24 -0.23 4.55 -8.23
CA VAL A 24 0.47 5.31 -7.20
C VAL A 24 1.79 5.75 -7.82
N GLN A 25 1.90 7.04 -8.12
CA GLN A 25 2.96 7.59 -8.96
C GLN A 25 4.28 7.84 -8.22
N THR A 26 4.32 7.67 -6.89
CA THR A 26 5.53 7.73 -6.05
C THR A 26 5.20 7.10 -4.70
N VAL A 27 5.97 6.11 -4.25
CA VAL A 27 5.97 5.68 -2.85
C VAL A 27 7.17 6.35 -2.20
N ILE A 28 6.96 7.52 -1.61
CA ILE A 28 7.90 7.96 -0.57
C ILE A 28 7.72 6.93 0.53
N VAL A 29 8.77 6.14 0.77
CA VAL A 29 8.79 5.14 1.81
C VAL A 29 8.74 5.88 3.16
N SER A 30 7.51 6.18 3.58
CA SER A 30 7.14 6.84 4.83
C SER A 30 7.56 5.95 6.00
N SER A 31 8.42 6.50 6.87
CA SER A 31 8.66 6.26 8.31
C SER A 31 8.70 4.84 8.90
N ARG A 32 8.32 3.77 8.20
CA ARG A 32 8.29 2.37 8.69
C ARG A 32 9.24 1.41 7.97
N TYR A 33 9.94 1.87 6.92
CA TYR A 33 10.98 1.07 6.26
C TYR A 33 12.34 1.77 6.25
N PHE A 34 12.60 2.61 7.27
CA PHE A 34 13.97 2.92 7.68
C PHE A 34 14.60 1.64 8.24
N ASN A 35 14.89 0.68 7.40
CA ASN A 35 15.88 -0.36 7.66
C ASN A 35 16.75 -0.38 6.41
N TYR A 36 17.37 0.75 6.08
CA TYR A 36 18.49 0.73 5.15
C TYR A 36 19.38 1.96 5.31
N PHE A 37 20.66 1.64 5.51
CA PHE A 37 21.85 2.49 5.62
C PHE A 37 21.94 3.50 6.77
N PRO A 38 22.87 3.30 7.73
CA PRO A 38 23.23 4.32 8.72
C PRO A 38 24.02 5.50 8.13
N ARG A 39 24.13 5.58 6.79
CA ARG A 39 25.01 6.52 6.06
C ARG A 39 24.40 7.12 4.79
N LYS A 40 23.23 6.65 4.31
CA LYS A 40 22.60 7.11 3.05
C LYS A 40 21.07 7.00 3.14
N ASP A 41 20.34 7.88 2.46
CA ASP A 41 18.89 7.80 2.31
C ASP A 41 18.51 7.14 0.97
N LEU A 42 17.44 6.35 0.95
CA LEU A 42 16.97 5.66 -0.26
C LEU A 42 15.60 6.21 -0.70
N HIS A 43 15.54 6.73 -1.93
CA HIS A 43 14.32 7.21 -2.57
C HIS A 43 13.88 6.23 -3.68
N LEU A 44 12.67 5.69 -3.56
CA LEU A 44 12.11 4.74 -4.53
C LEU A 44 10.90 5.36 -5.23
N ASP A 45 10.96 5.48 -6.56
CA ASP A 45 9.84 6.00 -7.35
C ASP A 45 9.18 4.87 -8.14
N ALA A 46 8.00 4.43 -7.68
CA ALA A 46 7.27 3.32 -8.26
C ALA A 46 6.46 3.73 -9.50
N LYS A 47 6.65 2.99 -10.59
CA LYS A 47 5.89 3.09 -11.83
C LYS A 47 5.19 1.76 -12.11
N ASN A 48 3.93 1.85 -12.54
CA ASN A 48 3.10 0.70 -12.89
C ASN A 48 2.69 0.73 -14.37
N TYR A 49 3.65 0.98 -15.26
CA TYR A 49 3.42 0.94 -16.70
C TYR A 49 3.22 -0.50 -17.17
N SER A 50 2.35 -0.74 -18.16
CA SER A 50 2.18 -2.04 -18.81
C SER A 50 2.59 -1.98 -20.28
N GLY A 51 3.10 -3.09 -20.81
CA GLY A 51 3.50 -3.23 -22.20
C GLY A 51 4.93 -2.75 -22.50
N ASP A 52 5.18 -2.50 -23.78
CA ASP A 52 6.52 -2.33 -24.31
C ASP A 52 6.90 -0.87 -24.55
N TYR A 53 8.06 -0.48 -24.03
CA TYR A 53 8.62 0.86 -24.11
C TYR A 53 10.05 0.82 -24.62
N LYS A 54 10.51 1.92 -25.23
CA LYS A 54 11.91 2.10 -25.63
C LYS A 54 12.46 3.40 -25.09
N VAL A 55 13.76 3.40 -24.82
CA VAL A 55 14.54 4.58 -24.46
C VAL A 55 15.52 4.87 -25.58
N ASP A 56 15.60 6.13 -25.99
CA ASP A 56 16.62 6.64 -26.88
C ASP A 56 17.18 7.94 -26.28
N GLY A 57 18.28 7.82 -25.53
CA GLY A 57 18.80 8.91 -24.72
C GLY A 57 17.76 9.42 -23.71
N ASP A 58 17.37 10.68 -23.83
CA ASP A 58 16.36 11.32 -22.98
C ASP A 58 14.92 11.09 -23.46
N TYR A 59 14.73 10.52 -24.65
CA TYR A 59 13.42 10.28 -25.22
C TYR A 59 12.86 8.92 -24.79
N TRP A 60 11.69 8.94 -24.17
CA TRP A 60 10.98 7.74 -23.75
C TRP A 60 9.69 7.62 -24.54
N SER A 61 9.42 6.43 -25.05
CA SER A 61 8.19 6.18 -25.81
C SER A 61 7.72 4.75 -25.66
N THR A 62 6.44 4.53 -25.92
CA THR A 62 5.94 3.18 -26.22
C THR A 62 6.59 2.66 -27.50
N LEU A 63 6.69 1.34 -27.68
CA LEU A 63 7.14 0.77 -28.96
C LEU A 63 6.26 1.20 -30.15
N ARG A 64 5.00 1.57 -29.89
CA ARG A 64 4.05 2.09 -30.89
C ARG A 64 4.32 3.55 -31.29
N GLY A 65 5.34 4.19 -30.71
CA GLY A 65 5.78 5.54 -31.06
C GLY A 65 5.15 6.67 -30.25
N HIS A 66 4.26 6.37 -29.31
CA HIS A 66 3.72 7.41 -28.41
C HIS A 66 4.76 7.83 -27.37
N GLU A 67 5.14 9.11 -27.39
CA GLU A 67 6.06 9.72 -26.43
C GLU A 67 5.47 9.72 -25.02
N ILE A 68 6.31 9.44 -24.03
CA ILE A 68 5.98 9.59 -22.63
C ILE A 68 7.01 10.49 -21.93
N LYS A 69 6.59 11.13 -20.85
CA LYS A 69 7.50 11.91 -20.02
C LYS A 69 8.60 11.01 -19.45
N ASN A 70 9.85 11.45 -19.59
CA ASN A 70 11.00 10.73 -19.04
C ASN A 70 10.88 10.61 -17.50
N PRO A 71 10.76 9.38 -16.96
CA PRO A 71 10.62 9.17 -15.52
C PRO A 71 11.88 9.57 -14.73
N LEU A 72 13.06 9.63 -15.37
CA LEU A 72 14.29 10.07 -14.72
C LEU A 72 14.24 11.56 -14.34
N HIS A 73 13.62 12.40 -15.16
CA HIS A 73 13.47 13.82 -14.84
C HIS A 73 12.62 14.02 -13.59
N GLN A 74 11.54 13.24 -13.45
CA GLN A 74 10.72 13.25 -12.24
C GLN A 74 11.54 12.79 -11.02
N LEU A 75 12.28 11.69 -11.15
CA LEU A 75 13.14 11.17 -10.08
C LEU A 75 14.15 12.22 -9.62
N GLN A 76 14.87 12.84 -10.56
CA GLN A 76 15.90 13.86 -10.28
C GLN A 76 15.30 15.09 -9.59
N ARG A 77 14.14 15.56 -10.04
CA ARG A 77 13.43 16.68 -9.41
C ARG A 77 13.08 16.36 -7.96
N CYS A 78 12.51 15.18 -7.70
CA CYS A 78 12.16 14.73 -6.36
C CYS A 78 13.39 14.63 -5.45
N VAL A 79 14.51 14.10 -5.95
CA VAL A 79 15.77 14.01 -5.19
C VAL A 79 16.32 15.38 -4.82
N THR A 80 16.27 16.34 -5.74
CA THR A 80 16.71 17.72 -5.48
C THR A 80 15.88 18.37 -4.37
N LEU A 81 14.55 18.22 -4.43
CA LEU A 81 13.65 18.74 -3.40
C LEU A 81 13.85 18.05 -2.04
N LEU A 82 13.98 16.73 -2.03
CA LEU A 82 14.26 15.97 -0.82
C LEU A 82 15.59 16.40 -0.20
N ARG A 83 16.63 16.61 -1.01
CA ARG A 83 17.94 17.09 -0.52
C ARG A 83 17.81 18.46 0.16
N GLN A 84 17.11 19.40 -0.46
CA GLN A 84 16.88 20.72 0.11
C GLN A 84 16.11 20.63 1.44
N LEU A 85 15.09 19.77 1.50
CA LEU A 85 14.33 19.52 2.73
C LEU A 85 15.21 18.96 3.84
N LEU A 86 16.00 17.92 3.55
CA LEU A 86 16.92 17.33 4.54
C LEU A 86 17.95 18.34 5.03
N GLN A 87 18.51 19.16 4.14
CA GLN A 87 19.42 20.24 4.50
C GLN A 87 18.76 21.27 5.42
N SER A 88 17.48 21.61 5.18
CA SER A 88 16.72 22.50 6.06
C SER A 88 16.52 21.94 7.48
N PHE A 89 16.57 20.62 7.63
CA PHE A 89 16.54 19.95 8.94
C PHE A 89 17.94 19.74 9.54
N GLY A 90 19.00 20.18 8.87
CA GLY A 90 20.39 19.98 9.31
C GLY A 90 21.00 18.63 8.94
N TYR A 91 20.39 17.87 8.02
CA TYR A 91 20.90 16.57 7.56
C TYR A 91 21.57 16.69 6.19
N THR A 92 22.77 16.12 6.05
CA THR A 92 23.56 16.09 4.79
C THR A 92 23.83 14.66 4.33
N LEU A 93 22.80 13.82 4.35
CA LEU A 93 22.93 12.43 3.93
C LEU A 93 22.93 12.33 2.39
N PRO A 94 23.76 11.45 1.81
CA PRO A 94 23.67 11.14 0.38
C PRO A 94 22.36 10.40 0.10
N ILE A 95 21.63 10.84 -0.93
CA ILE A 95 20.37 10.22 -1.37
C ILE A 95 20.68 9.33 -2.58
N GLU A 96 20.39 8.04 -2.46
CA GLU A 96 20.33 7.10 -3.56
C GLU A 96 18.88 7.03 -4.06
N SER A 97 18.67 7.11 -5.37
CA SER A 97 17.33 7.11 -5.94
C SER A 97 17.18 6.08 -7.04
N ARG A 98 16.09 5.31 -7.04
CA ARG A 98 15.81 4.29 -8.05
C ARG A 98 14.37 4.35 -8.56
N LEU A 99 14.19 4.15 -9.85
CA LEU A 99 12.89 3.84 -10.45
C LEU A 99 12.52 2.38 -10.14
N MET A 100 11.26 2.13 -9.80
CA MET A 100 10.76 0.77 -9.52
C MET A 100 9.65 0.44 -10.51
N PHE A 101 9.92 -0.41 -11.49
CA PHE A 101 8.91 -0.87 -12.46
C PHE A 101 8.24 -2.13 -11.93
N MET A 102 7.03 -1.96 -11.37
CA MET A 102 6.34 -2.98 -10.56
C MET A 102 5.46 -3.93 -11.37
N ASN A 103 5.23 -3.65 -12.65
CA ASN A 103 4.39 -4.47 -13.50
C ASN A 103 5.23 -5.57 -14.19
N PRO A 104 4.89 -6.87 -14.02
CA PRO A 104 5.57 -7.96 -14.72
C PRO A 104 5.46 -7.91 -16.25
N GLU A 105 4.42 -7.26 -16.79
CA GLU A 105 4.18 -7.11 -18.23
C GLU A 105 4.89 -5.87 -18.82
N PHE A 106 5.72 -5.19 -18.03
CA PHE A 106 6.51 -4.06 -18.51
C PHE A 106 7.82 -4.53 -19.12
N MET A 107 8.10 -4.08 -20.34
CA MET A 107 9.39 -4.27 -20.99
C MET A 107 9.98 -2.94 -21.44
N LEU A 108 11.26 -2.71 -21.10
CA LEU A 108 12.00 -1.52 -21.52
C LEU A 108 13.15 -1.92 -22.45
N TYR A 109 12.96 -1.66 -23.73
CA TYR A 109 13.95 -1.86 -24.78
C TYR A 109 14.99 -0.74 -24.74
N GLN A 110 16.24 -1.09 -25.08
CA GLN A 110 17.37 -0.17 -25.12
C GLN A 110 17.66 0.52 -23.76
N ALA A 111 17.28 -0.13 -22.65
CA ALA A 111 17.59 0.36 -21.32
C ALA A 111 19.12 0.36 -21.10
N PRO A 112 19.75 1.52 -20.79
CA PRO A 112 21.18 1.56 -20.55
C PRO A 112 21.51 0.80 -19.25
N PRO A 113 22.65 0.09 -19.17
CA PRO A 113 23.03 -0.66 -17.96
C PRO A 113 23.14 0.20 -16.69
N GLN A 114 23.40 1.50 -16.86
CA GLN A 114 23.55 2.47 -15.77
C GLN A 114 22.21 3.08 -15.33
N LEU A 115 21.08 2.71 -15.96
CA LEU A 115 19.77 3.20 -15.58
C LEU A 115 19.51 2.86 -14.10
N PRO A 116 19.23 3.85 -13.23
CA PRO A 116 18.94 3.60 -11.83
C PRO A 116 17.51 3.07 -11.68
N ALA A 117 17.25 1.87 -12.19
CA ALA A 117 15.95 1.22 -12.20
C ALA A 117 16.03 -0.21 -11.65
N VAL A 118 14.96 -0.63 -11.00
CA VAL A 118 14.72 -2.01 -10.56
C VAL A 118 13.47 -2.48 -11.29
N PHE A 119 13.61 -3.57 -12.03
CA PHE A 119 12.51 -4.22 -12.73
C PHE A 119 11.88 -5.28 -11.84
N THR A 120 10.63 -5.67 -12.16
CA THR A 120 9.89 -6.68 -11.38
C THR A 120 10.68 -7.99 -11.21
N SER A 121 11.38 -8.44 -12.25
CA SER A 121 12.24 -9.64 -12.21
C SER A 121 13.46 -9.52 -11.30
N GLN A 122 13.86 -8.30 -10.94
CA GLN A 122 15.01 -8.02 -10.08
C GLN A 122 14.60 -7.69 -8.63
N LEU A 123 13.30 -7.59 -8.37
CA LEU A 123 12.75 -7.09 -7.12
C LEU A 123 13.20 -7.94 -5.92
N ASP A 124 13.10 -9.26 -6.02
CA ASP A 124 13.48 -10.17 -4.93
C ASP A 124 14.95 -10.02 -4.55
N ARG A 125 15.85 -10.01 -5.55
CA ARG A 125 17.29 -9.80 -5.32
C ARG A 125 17.58 -8.42 -4.73
N PHE A 126 16.87 -7.41 -5.19
CA PHE A 126 16.99 -6.06 -4.65
C PHE A 126 16.54 -6.01 -3.18
N LEU A 127 15.39 -6.61 -2.85
CA LEU A 127 14.89 -6.72 -1.47
C LEU A 127 15.82 -7.55 -0.58
N CYS A 128 16.41 -8.65 -1.07
CA CYS A 128 17.42 -9.41 -0.33
C CYS A 128 18.65 -8.55 -0.03
N THR A 129 19.07 -7.71 -0.97
CA THR A 129 20.14 -6.73 -0.75
C THR A 129 19.69 -5.78 0.36
N LEU A 130 18.47 -5.22 0.26
CA LEU A 130 17.84 -4.37 1.28
C LEU A 130 17.73 -5.02 2.68
N ASN A 131 17.66 -6.34 2.77
CA ASN A 131 17.59 -7.02 4.06
C ASN A 131 18.94 -7.47 4.60
N ALA A 132 19.99 -7.47 3.77
CA ALA A 132 21.34 -7.87 4.18
C ALA A 132 22.07 -6.82 5.03
N SER A 133 21.57 -5.58 5.10
CA SER A 133 22.13 -4.55 5.97
C SER A 133 21.62 -4.74 7.40
N THR A 134 22.54 -5.05 8.31
CA THR A 134 22.27 -5.33 9.73
C THR A 134 22.58 -4.14 10.64
N ALA A 135 22.85 -2.96 10.07
CA ALA A 135 23.24 -1.81 10.85
C ALA A 135 22.06 -1.30 11.69
N PRO A 136 22.24 -1.12 13.02
CA PRO A 136 21.19 -0.64 13.88
C PRO A 136 20.84 0.82 13.56
N LEU A 137 19.56 1.15 13.68
CA LEU A 137 19.09 2.52 13.55
C LEU A 137 19.59 3.35 14.74
N SER A 138 20.30 4.44 14.44
CA SER A 138 20.65 5.46 15.44
C SER A 138 19.44 6.31 15.86
N LYS A 139 19.59 7.01 16.99
CA LYS A 139 18.64 8.04 17.45
C LYS A 139 18.40 9.13 16.40
N SER A 140 19.40 9.45 15.57
CA SER A 140 19.26 10.49 14.54
C SER A 140 18.30 10.08 13.43
N HIS A 141 18.22 8.79 13.06
CA HIS A 141 17.23 8.31 12.09
C HIS A 141 15.80 8.41 12.65
N HIS A 142 15.60 8.05 13.92
CA HIS A 142 14.29 8.18 14.55
C HIS A 142 13.85 9.65 14.64
N ALA A 143 14.77 10.56 14.97
CA ALA A 143 14.50 11.98 14.99
C ALA A 143 14.15 12.52 13.58
N LEU A 144 14.89 12.10 12.55
CA LEU A 144 14.59 12.48 11.17
C LEU A 144 13.22 11.96 10.71
N ALA A 145 12.92 10.69 11.00
CA ALA A 145 11.63 10.09 10.68
C ALA A 145 10.47 10.83 11.37
N ALA A 146 10.62 11.16 12.66
CA ALA A 146 9.62 11.95 13.38
C ALA A 146 9.43 13.35 12.77
N LYS A 147 10.53 14.02 12.39
CA LYS A 147 10.48 15.34 11.74
C LYS A 147 9.77 15.27 10.39
N LEU A 148 10.14 14.30 9.53
CA LEU A 148 9.48 14.08 8.24
C LEU A 148 7.98 13.82 8.40
N THR A 149 7.58 13.00 9.38
CA THR A 149 6.17 12.75 9.68
C THR A 149 5.44 14.00 10.16
N SER A 150 6.10 14.86 10.95
CA SER A 150 5.50 16.11 11.43
C SER A 150 5.26 17.15 10.32
N GLU A 151 6.06 17.12 9.26
CA GLU A 151 5.98 18.03 8.12
C GLU A 151 5.15 17.43 6.97
N GLN A 152 4.66 16.21 7.13
CA GLN A 152 3.81 15.57 6.14
C GLN A 152 2.48 16.33 6.07
N LEU A 153 2.11 16.78 4.86
CA LEU A 153 0.82 17.41 4.62
C LEU A 153 -0.30 16.45 5.07
N THR A 154 -1.19 16.94 5.93
CA THR A 154 -2.36 16.20 6.42
C THR A 154 -3.36 15.90 5.30
N THR A 155 -3.28 16.66 4.21
CA THR A 155 -4.09 16.48 3.00
C THR A 155 -3.18 16.54 1.79
N ASN A 156 -3.32 15.59 0.86
CA ASN A 156 -2.56 15.60 -0.39
C ASN A 156 -3.26 16.57 -1.37
N PRO A 157 -2.69 17.74 -1.69
CA PRO A 157 -3.32 18.72 -2.59
C PRO A 157 -3.39 18.24 -4.04
N PHE A 158 -2.62 17.19 -4.38
CA PHE A 158 -2.63 16.52 -5.67
C PHE A 158 -3.22 15.11 -5.57
N ALA A 159 -3.96 14.79 -4.51
CA ALA A 159 -4.77 13.60 -4.52
C ALA A 159 -5.65 13.70 -5.76
N LEU A 160 -5.40 12.82 -6.74
CA LEU A 160 -6.41 12.44 -7.70
C LEU A 160 -7.54 11.86 -6.86
N GLN A 161 -8.43 12.76 -6.43
CA GLN A 161 -9.69 12.41 -5.84
C GLN A 161 -10.48 11.85 -7.01
N GLN A 162 -10.17 10.59 -7.36
CA GLN A 162 -11.00 9.83 -8.27
C GLN A 162 -12.37 9.86 -7.61
N SER A 163 -13.31 10.58 -8.22
CA SER A 163 -14.65 10.70 -7.67
C SER A 163 -15.33 9.36 -7.90
N TYR A 164 -15.20 8.46 -6.92
CA TYR A 164 -15.94 7.20 -6.91
C TYR A 164 -17.15 7.35 -5.98
N SER A 165 -18.31 6.98 -6.48
CA SER A 165 -19.49 6.79 -5.64
C SER A 165 -19.53 5.37 -5.10
N TYR A 166 -20.28 5.18 -4.02
CA TYR A 166 -20.51 3.85 -3.45
C TYR A 166 -21.00 2.87 -4.51
N ASP A 167 -21.93 3.29 -5.34
CA ASP A 167 -22.63 2.43 -6.31
C ASP A 167 -21.77 2.05 -7.52
N GLN A 168 -20.73 2.84 -7.83
CA GLN A 168 -19.78 2.52 -8.90
C GLN A 168 -18.82 1.38 -8.54
N LEU A 169 -18.60 1.11 -7.26
CA LEU A 169 -17.66 0.08 -6.82
C LEU A 169 -18.33 -1.28 -6.74
N ARG A 170 -17.73 -2.26 -7.42
CA ARG A 170 -18.14 -3.67 -7.40
C ARG A 170 -18.15 -4.22 -5.99
N LYS A 171 -19.30 -4.72 -5.52
CA LYS A 171 -19.47 -5.32 -4.18
C LYS A 171 -18.90 -6.74 -4.11
N GLY A 172 -18.54 -7.17 -2.91
CA GLY A 172 -18.10 -8.54 -2.60
C GLY A 172 -16.70 -8.62 -1.97
N VAL A 173 -16.35 -9.81 -1.49
CA VAL A 173 -15.05 -10.09 -0.88
C VAL A 173 -13.98 -10.25 -1.97
N VAL A 174 -13.07 -9.29 -2.13
CA VAL A 174 -12.00 -9.36 -3.16
C VAL A 174 -10.85 -10.27 -2.71
N CYS A 175 -10.25 -11.03 -3.63
CA CYS A 175 -9.10 -11.88 -3.30
C CYS A 175 -7.80 -11.08 -3.12
N LEU A 176 -7.18 -11.18 -1.94
CA LEU A 176 -5.91 -10.51 -1.62
C LEU A 176 -4.71 -10.91 -2.46
N ARG A 177 -4.74 -12.12 -3.01
CA ARG A 177 -3.59 -12.71 -3.72
C ARG A 177 -3.53 -12.24 -5.16
N CYS A 178 -4.66 -12.29 -5.88
CA CYS A 178 -4.68 -12.02 -7.30
C CYS A 178 -5.48 -10.78 -7.70
N ALA A 179 -6.32 -10.22 -6.83
CA ALA A 179 -7.22 -9.08 -7.12
C ALA A 179 -8.16 -9.25 -8.33
N LYS A 180 -8.14 -10.41 -9.02
CA LYS A 180 -8.90 -10.68 -10.25
C LYS A 180 -10.42 -10.80 -10.07
N GLY A 181 -10.94 -10.88 -8.83
CA GLY A 181 -12.37 -11.02 -8.64
C GLY A 181 -12.84 -11.16 -7.20
N VAL A 182 -14.16 -11.31 -7.10
CA VAL A 182 -14.90 -11.57 -5.85
C VAL A 182 -14.83 -13.06 -5.54
N MET A 183 -14.42 -13.37 -4.32
CA MET A 183 -14.34 -14.73 -3.79
C MET A 183 -15.74 -15.29 -3.56
N LYS A 184 -15.88 -16.61 -3.66
CA LYS A 184 -17.14 -17.31 -3.39
C LYS A 184 -17.13 -17.79 -1.95
N ARG A 185 -18.27 -17.66 -1.26
CA ARG A 185 -18.43 -18.24 0.07
C ARG A 185 -18.68 -19.74 -0.03
N GLU A 186 -17.93 -20.51 0.76
CA GLU A 186 -18.10 -21.94 0.96
C GLU A 186 -18.05 -22.22 2.47
N HIS A 187 -19.23 -22.47 3.06
CA HIS A 187 -19.37 -22.68 4.51
C HIS A 187 -18.73 -21.56 5.36
N ASN A 188 -17.59 -21.88 5.99
CA ASN A 188 -16.82 -21.02 6.88
C ASN A 188 -15.60 -20.36 6.22
N HIS A 189 -15.46 -20.52 4.90
CA HIS A 189 -14.36 -19.98 4.12
C HIS A 189 -14.84 -19.19 2.90
N PHE A 190 -13.95 -18.35 2.39
CA PHE A 190 -14.03 -17.76 1.06
C PHE A 190 -12.96 -18.38 0.17
N THR A 191 -13.33 -18.74 -1.04
CA THR A 191 -12.44 -19.37 -2.03
C THR A 191 -12.34 -18.51 -3.28
N CYS A 192 -11.12 -18.26 -3.74
CA CYS A 192 -10.89 -17.55 -4.99
C CYS A 192 -10.91 -18.52 -6.18
N ALA A 193 -11.83 -18.30 -7.13
CA ALA A 193 -11.90 -19.10 -8.35
C ALA A 193 -10.66 -18.98 -9.25
N SER A 194 -9.92 -17.86 -9.18
CA SER A 194 -8.77 -17.62 -10.07
C SER A 194 -7.45 -18.17 -9.54
N CYS A 195 -7.22 -18.17 -8.22
CA CYS A 195 -5.94 -18.58 -7.64
C CYS A 195 -6.05 -19.67 -6.56
N GLY A 196 -7.26 -20.15 -6.27
CA GLY A 196 -7.52 -21.25 -5.33
C GLY A 196 -7.27 -20.93 -3.85
N ILE A 197 -6.92 -19.69 -3.49
CA ILE A 197 -6.66 -19.36 -2.09
C ILE A 197 -7.95 -19.41 -1.28
N ASN A 198 -7.85 -20.00 -0.09
CA ASN A 198 -8.92 -20.08 0.90
C ASN A 198 -8.60 -19.15 2.08
N GLU A 199 -9.57 -18.33 2.46
CA GLU A 199 -9.50 -17.46 3.63
C GLU A 199 -10.67 -17.77 4.57
N THR A 200 -10.50 -17.59 5.88
CA THR A 200 -11.62 -17.73 6.82
C THR A 200 -12.60 -16.58 6.65
N VAL A 201 -13.90 -16.83 6.88
CA VAL A 201 -14.92 -15.77 6.86
C VAL A 201 -14.54 -14.60 7.77
N HIS A 202 -13.99 -14.86 8.96
CA HIS A 202 -13.59 -13.79 9.89
C HIS A 202 -12.52 -12.87 9.28
N GLN A 203 -11.44 -13.43 8.74
CA GLN A 203 -10.36 -12.66 8.13
C GLN A 203 -10.85 -11.86 6.92
N SER A 204 -11.58 -12.51 6.00
CA SER A 204 -12.04 -11.86 4.78
C SER A 204 -13.03 -10.73 5.06
N VAL A 205 -13.96 -10.92 6.00
CA VAL A 205 -14.94 -9.90 6.39
C VAL A 205 -14.28 -8.73 7.10
N THR A 206 -13.39 -8.99 8.05
CA THR A 206 -12.63 -7.93 8.75
C THR A 206 -11.95 -7.02 7.75
N ARG A 207 -11.23 -7.62 6.80
CA ARG A 207 -10.54 -6.89 5.74
C ARG A 207 -11.51 -6.11 4.84
N THR A 208 -12.60 -6.74 4.42
CA THR A 208 -13.57 -6.13 3.50
C THR A 208 -14.28 -4.92 4.15
N ILE A 209 -14.50 -4.96 5.47
CA ILE A 209 -15.02 -3.82 6.25
C ILE A 209 -13.98 -2.72 6.40
N ASN A 210 -12.73 -3.07 6.71
CA ASN A 210 -11.65 -2.09 6.82
C ASN A 210 -11.44 -1.35 5.49
N GLU A 211 -11.52 -2.07 4.37
CA GLU A 211 -11.52 -1.47 3.02
C GLU A 211 -12.69 -0.51 2.85
N PHE A 212 -13.92 -0.87 3.25
CA PHE A 212 -15.07 0.04 3.18
C PHE A 212 -14.83 1.32 3.98
N MET A 213 -14.34 1.21 5.21
CA MET A 213 -14.09 2.37 6.08
C MET A 213 -13.03 3.31 5.50
N GLN A 214 -12.01 2.75 4.83
CA GLN A 214 -10.97 3.54 4.15
C GLN A 214 -11.52 4.27 2.92
N LEU A 215 -12.39 3.62 2.16
CA LEU A 215 -12.99 4.20 0.95
C LEU A 215 -14.08 5.23 1.24
N PHE A 216 -14.83 5.03 2.33
CA PHE A 216 -15.95 5.88 2.69
C PHE A 216 -15.84 6.37 4.14
N PRO A 217 -14.81 7.16 4.48
CA PRO A 217 -14.61 7.62 5.85
C PRO A 217 -15.79 8.44 6.40
N ASN A 218 -16.56 9.09 5.51
CA ASN A 218 -17.71 9.90 5.87
C ASN A 218 -19.03 9.09 5.97
N LYS A 219 -19.04 7.80 5.65
CA LYS A 219 -20.24 6.95 5.75
C LYS A 219 -20.20 6.11 7.02
N LYS A 220 -21.29 6.17 7.80
CA LYS A 220 -21.46 5.33 8.99
C LYS A 220 -21.53 3.85 8.61
N LEU A 221 -20.79 3.00 9.30
CA LEU A 221 -20.83 1.56 9.10
C LEU A 221 -22.10 0.97 9.73
N THR A 222 -22.99 0.40 8.92
CA THR A 222 -24.23 -0.26 9.39
C THR A 222 -24.26 -1.73 8.97
N THR A 223 -25.11 -2.54 9.61
CA THR A 223 -25.28 -3.94 9.20
C THR A 223 -25.71 -4.05 7.74
N GLN A 224 -26.61 -3.15 7.29
CA GLN A 224 -27.12 -3.14 5.92
C GLN A 224 -26.03 -2.81 4.89
N ILE A 225 -25.19 -1.82 5.20
CA ILE A 225 -24.06 -1.45 4.34
C ILE A 225 -23.10 -2.61 4.21
N VAL A 226 -22.76 -3.31 5.30
CA VAL A 226 -21.85 -4.46 5.22
C VAL A 226 -22.49 -5.63 4.47
N PHE A 227 -23.79 -5.84 4.63
CA PHE A 227 -24.54 -6.87 3.90
C PHE A 227 -24.45 -6.66 2.39
N ASP A 228 -24.73 -5.43 1.94
CA ASP A 228 -24.60 -5.05 0.54
C ASP A 228 -23.14 -5.07 0.08
N TRP A 229 -22.22 -4.52 0.87
CA TRP A 229 -20.79 -4.42 0.53
C TRP A 229 -20.11 -5.78 0.36
N CYS A 230 -20.56 -6.78 1.10
CA CYS A 230 -20.15 -8.19 0.97
C CYS A 230 -20.96 -8.95 -0.11
N ALA A 231 -21.66 -8.24 -1.00
CA ALA A 231 -22.49 -8.80 -2.07
C ALA A 231 -23.49 -9.87 -1.57
N GLN A 232 -24.04 -9.67 -0.37
CA GLN A 232 -25.04 -10.54 0.25
C GLN A 232 -24.58 -12.00 0.45
N GLN A 233 -23.28 -12.27 0.34
CA GLN A 233 -22.70 -13.60 0.56
C GLN A 233 -22.75 -14.02 2.05
N ILE A 234 -23.12 -13.10 2.95
CA ILE A 234 -23.19 -13.34 4.38
C ILE A 234 -24.53 -12.87 4.91
N GLY A 235 -25.28 -13.75 5.58
CA GLY A 235 -26.56 -13.38 6.17
C GLY A 235 -26.42 -12.28 7.23
N GLU A 236 -27.39 -11.37 7.26
CA GLU A 236 -27.39 -10.20 8.14
C GLU A 236 -27.21 -10.54 9.62
N ARG A 237 -27.80 -11.65 10.11
CA ARG A 237 -27.63 -12.10 11.50
C ARG A 237 -26.17 -12.39 11.82
N SER A 238 -25.44 -13.02 10.90
CA SER A 238 -24.01 -13.30 11.07
C SER A 238 -23.18 -12.03 11.04
N ILE A 239 -23.52 -11.08 10.15
CA ILE A 239 -22.88 -9.77 10.08
C ILE A 239 -23.10 -8.99 11.38
N ARG A 240 -24.32 -8.92 11.87
CA ARG A 240 -24.66 -8.22 13.12
C ARG A 240 -23.87 -8.80 14.30
N ARG A 241 -23.81 -10.13 14.43
CA ARG A 241 -23.01 -10.80 15.46
C ARG A 241 -21.53 -10.48 15.32
N PHE A 242 -21.01 -10.47 14.09
CA PHE A 242 -19.63 -10.13 13.80
C PHE A 242 -19.31 -8.67 14.18
N LEU A 243 -20.15 -7.72 13.79
CA LEU A 243 -19.97 -6.30 14.09
C LEU A 243 -20.02 -6.04 15.60
N THR A 244 -21.00 -6.57 16.31
CA THR A 244 -21.10 -6.43 17.77
C THR A 244 -19.90 -7.03 18.51
N LYS A 245 -19.29 -8.10 17.99
CA LYS A 245 -18.12 -8.73 18.61
C LYS A 245 -16.82 -7.97 18.37
N ASN A 246 -16.63 -7.38 17.18
CA ASN A 246 -15.34 -6.84 16.76
C ASN A 246 -15.28 -5.29 16.72
N PHE A 247 -16.42 -4.60 16.72
CA PHE A 247 -16.53 -3.14 16.60
C PHE A 247 -17.28 -2.53 17.79
N ILE A 248 -17.17 -1.22 17.96
CA ILE A 248 -17.90 -0.48 18.99
C ILE A 248 -19.28 -0.12 18.43
N LYS A 249 -20.35 -0.56 19.08
CA LYS A 249 -21.72 -0.21 18.70
C LYS A 249 -22.06 1.18 19.23
N LYS A 250 -22.60 2.04 18.37
CA LYS A 250 -23.11 3.38 18.69
C LYS A 250 -24.55 3.54 18.20
N GLY A 251 -25.29 4.46 18.82
CA GLY A 251 -26.70 4.71 18.53
C GLY A 251 -27.65 3.60 18.99
N SER A 252 -28.93 3.76 18.65
CA SER A 252 -30.01 2.84 19.04
C SER A 252 -31.01 2.64 17.89
N GLY A 253 -31.67 1.48 17.85
CA GLY A 253 -32.70 1.15 16.85
C GLY A 253 -32.20 1.30 15.41
N THR A 254 -32.92 2.09 14.62
CA THR A 254 -32.63 2.38 13.20
C THR A 254 -31.39 3.26 13.01
N ALA A 255 -30.94 3.96 14.06
CA ALA A 255 -29.72 4.78 14.05
C ALA A 255 -28.49 4.01 14.54
N THR A 256 -28.54 2.68 14.63
CA THR A 256 -27.39 1.86 15.06
C THR A 256 -26.28 1.86 14.00
N TYR A 257 -25.06 2.22 14.42
CA TYR A 257 -23.87 2.13 13.58
C TYR A 257 -22.66 1.62 14.39
N TYR A 258 -21.57 1.33 13.71
CA TYR A 258 -20.38 0.70 14.28
C TYR A 258 -19.13 1.51 13.96
N GLU A 259 -18.20 1.59 14.91
CA GLU A 259 -16.91 2.26 14.77
C GLU A 259 -15.77 1.27 15.08
N ALA A 260 -14.58 1.47 14.50
CA ALA A 260 -13.41 0.66 14.82
C ALA A 260 -13.04 0.83 16.31
N ARG A 261 -12.50 -0.22 16.92
CA ARG A 261 -11.88 -0.10 18.24
C ARG A 261 -10.53 0.59 18.06
N ASP A 262 -10.30 1.69 18.76
CA ASP A 262 -8.99 2.33 18.80
C ASP A 262 -7.99 1.35 19.43
N THR A 263 -6.85 1.14 18.75
CA THR A 263 -5.80 0.20 19.19
C THR A 263 -5.04 0.66 20.44
N THR A 264 -5.49 1.73 21.10
CA THR A 264 -4.87 2.29 22.31
C THR A 264 -5.33 1.62 23.61
N ASP A 265 -6.43 0.86 23.62
CA ASP A 265 -7.00 0.29 24.86
C ASP A 265 -6.68 -1.19 25.11
N SER A 266 -6.00 -1.88 24.18
CA SER A 266 -5.62 -3.30 24.36
C SER A 266 -4.40 -3.53 25.27
N ALA A 267 -3.92 -2.51 25.99
CA ALA A 267 -2.85 -2.65 26.97
C ALA A 267 -3.35 -2.96 28.40
N ASN A 268 -4.66 -2.99 28.64
CA ASN A 268 -5.20 -3.12 29.99
C ASN A 268 -6.33 -4.16 30.07
N GLU A 269 -6.04 -5.40 29.67
CA GLU A 269 -6.84 -6.58 30.03
C GLU A 269 -5.99 -7.84 29.81
N ARG A 270 -5.09 -8.10 30.76
CA ARG A 270 -4.59 -9.43 31.14
C ARG A 270 -4.35 -9.47 32.63
#